data_AF-A0A915NRT6-F1
#
_entry.id   AF-A0A915NRT6-F1
#
_cell.length_a   1.000
_cell.length_b   1.000
_cell.length_c   1.000
_cell.angle_alpha   90.00
_cell.angle_beta   90.00
_cell.angle_gamma   90.00
#
_symmetry.space_group_name_H-M   'P 1'
#
loop_
_entity.id
_entity.type
_entity.pdbx_description
1 polymer ?
#
loop_
_entity_poly.entity_id
_entity_poly.type
_entity_poly.pdbx_seq_one_letter_code
_entity_poly.pdbx_strand_id
1 'polypeptide(L)'
;MVLDKELQLDLVEHAAMLQNKAMIQNNVLAKRKQQLEHWENSEMNQICPKRNHYQLSKVKFQNSDIFLSACQSGDEDEVEELLKKGSDINSSNIDGVTALHQVWNFLNSVEVFLFLSF
;
A
#
# COMPACT_ATOMS: atom_id res chain seq x y z
N MET A 1 -31.97 -18.77 -48.55
CA MET A 1 -32.87 -17.61 -48.42
C MET A 1 -33.46 -17.40 -47.02
N VAL A 2 -33.95 -18.42 -46.29
CA VAL A 2 -34.38 -18.24 -44.88
C VAL A 2 -33.19 -18.29 -43.92
N LEU A 3 -32.32 -19.29 -44.07
CA LEU A 3 -31.08 -19.43 -43.28
C LEU A 3 -30.13 -18.22 -43.40
N ASP A 4 -30.06 -17.59 -44.58
CA ASP A 4 -29.21 -16.41 -44.78
C ASP A 4 -29.72 -15.19 -43.99
N LYS A 5 -31.04 -15.09 -43.78
CA LYS A 5 -31.64 -13.97 -43.01
C LYS A 5 -31.46 -14.15 -41.52
N GLU A 6 -31.56 -15.37 -41.01
CA GLU A 6 -31.27 -15.70 -39.60
C GLU A 6 -29.79 -15.47 -39.29
N LEU A 7 -28.88 -15.93 -40.16
CA LEU A 7 -27.45 -15.70 -40.00
C LEU A 7 -27.12 -14.19 -40.01
N GLN A 8 -27.80 -13.42 -40.87
CA GLN A 8 -27.63 -11.98 -40.94
C GLN A 8 -28.21 -11.25 -39.71
N LEU A 9 -29.29 -11.76 -39.11
CA LEU A 9 -29.85 -11.25 -37.87
C LEU A 9 -28.89 -11.51 -36.69
N ASP A 10 -28.36 -12.72 -36.56
CA ASP A 10 -27.39 -13.09 -35.51
C ASP A 10 -26.11 -12.24 -35.59
N LEU A 11 -25.62 -11.96 -36.80
CA LEU A 11 -24.48 -11.09 -37.03
C LEU A 11 -24.75 -9.64 -36.59
N VAL A 12 -25.95 -9.12 -36.84
CA VAL A 12 -26.35 -7.75 -36.45
C VAL A 12 -26.52 -7.66 -34.93
N GLU A 13 -27.13 -8.67 -34.29
CA GLU A 13 -27.27 -8.73 -32.83
C GLU A 13 -25.91 -8.83 -32.13
N HIS A 14 -25.00 -9.66 -32.65
CA HIS A 14 -23.64 -9.76 -32.12
C HIS A 14 -22.86 -8.45 -32.29
N ALA A 15 -22.99 -7.76 -33.43
CA ALA A 15 -22.38 -6.45 -33.64
C ALA A 15 -22.92 -5.40 -32.65
N ALA A 16 -24.24 -5.38 -32.40
CA ALA A 16 -24.86 -4.51 -31.41
C ALA A 16 -24.39 -4.83 -29.98
N MET A 17 -24.21 -6.10 -29.65
CA MET A 17 -23.68 -6.53 -28.36
C MET A 17 -22.24 -6.06 -28.14
N LEU A 18 -21.39 -6.17 -29.16
CA LEU A 18 -20.01 -5.65 -29.12
C LEU A 18 -19.98 -4.12 -29.00
N GLN A 19 -20.87 -3.42 -29.69
CA GLN A 19 -21.00 -1.97 -29.60
C GLN A 19 -21.41 -1.53 -28.19
N ASN A 20 -22.41 -2.21 -27.59
CA ASN A 20 -22.84 -1.95 -26.22
C ASN A 20 -21.71 -2.22 -25.21
N LYS A 21 -20.97 -3.32 -25.38
CA LYS A 21 -19.80 -3.65 -24.54
C LYS A 21 -18.73 -2.56 -24.61
N ALA A 22 -18.39 -2.11 -25.82
CA ALA A 22 -17.42 -1.05 -26.03
C ALA A 22 -17.89 0.28 -25.43
N MET A 23 -19.17 0.63 -25.57
CA MET A 23 -19.76 1.83 -24.99
C MET A 23 -19.68 1.82 -23.45
N ILE A 24 -19.99 0.68 -22.82
CA ILE A 24 -19.87 0.52 -21.36
C ILE A 24 -18.42 0.66 -20.93
N GLN A 25 -17.47 0.00 -21.60
CA GLN A 25 -16.05 0.15 -21.29
C GLN A 25 -15.57 1.60 -21.41
N ASN A 26 -15.95 2.29 -22.49
CA ASN A 26 -15.60 3.70 -22.68
C ASN A 26 -16.21 4.59 -21.60
N ASN A 27 -17.44 4.32 -21.16
CA ASN A 27 -18.09 5.06 -20.07
C ASN A 27 -17.36 4.84 -18.73
N VAL A 28 -16.99 3.60 -18.41
CA VAL A 28 -16.22 3.26 -17.20
C VAL A 28 -14.87 3.97 -17.19
N LEU A 29 -14.14 3.94 -18.31
CA LEU A 29 -12.86 4.62 -18.44
C LEU A 29 -13.01 6.14 -18.33
N ALA A 30 -14.02 6.72 -18.98
CA ALA A 30 -14.29 8.16 -18.91
C ALA A 30 -14.62 8.61 -17.48
N LYS A 31 -15.45 7.84 -16.76
CA LYS A 31 -15.76 8.11 -15.34
C LYS A 31 -14.53 8.00 -14.46
N ARG A 32 -13.68 6.98 -14.67
CA ARG A 32 -12.44 6.83 -13.90
C ARG A 32 -11.48 7.99 -14.17
N LYS A 33 -11.35 8.42 -15.42
CA LYS A 33 -10.55 9.59 -15.81
C LYS A 33 -11.04 10.85 -15.09
N GLN A 34 -12.34 11.12 -15.11
CA GLN A 34 -12.93 12.26 -14.39
C GLN A 34 -12.65 12.21 -12.89
N GLN A 35 -12.77 11.03 -12.26
CA GLN A 35 -12.45 10.88 -10.83
C GLN A 35 -10.99 11.21 -10.51
N LEU A 36 -10.05 10.80 -11.38
CA LEU A 36 -8.64 11.10 -11.21
C LEU A 36 -8.38 12.61 -11.36
N GLU A 37 -8.96 13.27 -12.37
CA GLU A 37 -8.85 14.72 -12.55
C GLU A 37 -9.38 15.51 -11.34
N HIS A 38 -10.49 15.05 -10.73
CA HIS A 38 -11.01 15.67 -9.51
C HIS A 38 -10.10 15.43 -8.31
N TRP A 39 -9.52 14.23 -8.18
CA TRP A 39 -8.60 13.90 -7.10
C TRP A 39 -7.28 14.69 -7.22
N GLU A 40 -6.75 14.87 -8.43
CA GLU A 40 -5.49 15.60 -8.67
C GLU A 40 -5.54 17.03 -8.14
N ASN A 41 -6.69 17.70 -8.27
CA ASN A 41 -6.93 19.07 -7.80
C ASN A 41 -7.45 19.13 -6.35
N SER A 42 -7.69 17.99 -5.71
CA SER A 42 -8.21 17.92 -4.34
C SER A 42 -7.11 18.15 -3.31
N GLU A 43 -7.51 18.61 -2.13
CA GLU A 43 -6.65 18.67 -0.93
C GLU A 43 -6.05 17.30 -0.57
N MET A 44 -6.72 16.20 -0.91
CA MET A 44 -6.23 14.84 -0.65
C MET A 44 -4.93 14.50 -1.41
N ASN A 45 -4.67 15.17 -2.54
CA ASN A 45 -3.43 15.02 -3.30
C ASN A 45 -2.37 16.07 -2.90
N GLN A 46 -2.66 16.95 -1.94
CA GLN A 46 -1.65 17.84 -1.40
C GLN A 46 -0.71 17.05 -0.48
N ILE A 47 0.58 17.42 -0.47
CA ILE A 47 1.55 16.87 0.47
C ILE A 47 1.03 17.12 1.88
N CYS A 48 0.85 16.05 2.65
CA CYS A 48 0.38 16.17 4.02
C CYS A 48 1.34 17.08 4.80
N PRO A 49 0.83 18.11 5.51
CA PRO A 49 1.70 18.96 6.31
C PRO A 49 2.45 18.07 7.30
N LYS A 50 3.78 18.26 7.43
CA LYS A 50 4.60 17.51 8.39
C LYS A 50 3.87 17.54 9.73
N ARG A 51 3.45 16.37 10.22
CA ARG A 51 2.69 16.28 11.48
C ARG A 51 3.53 16.99 12.53
N ASN A 52 2.99 18.04 13.14
CA ASN A 52 3.64 18.68 14.28
C ASN A 52 3.73 17.62 15.37
N HIS A 53 4.94 17.10 15.60
CA HIS A 53 5.23 16.02 16.57
C HIS A 53 4.79 16.36 18.00
N TYR A 54 4.44 17.62 18.28
CA TYR A 54 3.86 18.10 19.53
C TYR A 54 2.39 17.72 19.74
N GLN A 55 1.64 17.32 18.71
CA GLN A 55 0.32 16.73 18.91
C GLN A 55 0.48 15.26 19.21
N LEU A 56 0.51 14.93 20.51
CA LEU A 56 0.53 13.55 20.98
C LEU A 56 -0.56 12.75 20.29
N SER A 57 -0.15 11.74 19.50
CA SER A 57 -1.08 10.81 18.87
C SER A 57 -2.01 10.22 19.94
N LYS A 58 -3.32 10.28 19.71
CA LYS A 58 -4.31 9.65 20.60
C LYS A 58 -4.14 8.12 20.62
N VAL A 59 -3.68 7.56 19.51
CA VAL A 59 -3.36 6.14 19.37
C VAL A 59 -1.88 5.93 19.70
N LYS A 60 -1.60 4.97 20.58
CA LYS A 60 -0.27 4.54 20.98
C LYS A 60 -0.12 3.06 20.68
N PHE A 61 1.06 2.66 20.25
CA PHE A 61 1.46 1.27 20.07
C PHE A 61 2.45 0.91 21.18
N GLN A 62 2.63 -0.39 21.44
CA GLN A 62 3.65 -0.83 22.37
C GLN A 62 5.03 -0.50 21.80
N ASN A 63 5.99 -0.18 22.67
CA ASN A 63 7.36 0.13 22.24
C ASN A 63 8.00 -1.03 21.46
N SER A 64 7.68 -2.28 21.82
CA SER A 64 8.11 -3.48 21.10
C SER A 64 7.60 -3.52 19.66
N ASP A 65 6.34 -3.14 19.43
CA ASP A 65 5.72 -3.16 18.09
C ASP A 65 6.33 -2.07 17.21
N ILE A 66 6.54 -0.88 17.78
CA ILE A 66 7.16 0.26 17.10
C ILE A 66 8.59 -0.11 16.71
N PHE A 67 9.37 -0.66 17.65
CA PHE A 67 10.75 -1.10 17.42
C PHE A 67 10.86 -2.16 16.32
N LEU A 68 10.03 -3.21 16.40
CA LEU A 68 10.02 -4.26 15.36
C LEU A 68 9.63 -3.70 13.99
N SER A 69 8.70 -2.74 13.93
CA SER A 69 8.32 -2.11 12.67
C SER A 69 9.44 -1.26 12.05
N ALA A 70 10.21 -0.54 12.87
CA ALA A 70 11.37 0.23 12.43
C ALA A 70 12.49 -0.70 11.92
N CYS A 71 12.73 -1.82 12.60
CA CYS A 71 13.67 -2.84 12.12
C CYS A 71 13.21 -3.50 10.81
N GLN A 72 11.90 -3.71 10.63
CA GLN A 72 11.34 -4.30 9.42
C GLN A 72 11.37 -3.32 8.23
N SER A 73 11.17 -2.02 8.47
CA SER A 73 11.27 -0.99 7.43
C SER A 73 12.72 -0.68 7.03
N GLY A 74 13.68 -0.99 7.90
CA GLY A 74 15.08 -0.62 7.73
C GLY A 74 15.36 0.86 8.01
N ASP A 75 14.51 1.51 8.82
CA ASP A 75 14.70 2.90 9.24
C ASP A 75 15.73 2.97 10.38
N GLU A 76 17.00 3.05 10.00
CA GLU A 76 18.14 3.02 10.93
C GLU A 76 18.12 4.18 11.94
N ASP A 77 17.71 5.38 11.50
CA ASP A 77 17.60 6.56 12.35
C ASP A 77 16.53 6.35 13.44
N GLU A 78 15.37 5.80 13.06
CA GLU A 78 14.30 5.49 13.99
C GLU A 78 14.70 4.36 14.97
N VAL A 79 15.40 3.32 14.48
CA VAL A 79 15.93 2.24 15.32
C VAL A 79 16.92 2.80 16.36
N GLU A 80 17.86 3.65 15.95
CA GLU A 80 18.83 4.25 16.88
C GLU A 80 18.15 5.13 17.93
N GLU A 81 17.16 5.93 17.54
CA GLU A 81 16.40 6.76 18.47
C GLU A 81 15.61 5.91 19.48
N LEU A 82 15.00 4.83 19.04
CA LEU A 82 14.25 3.91 19.91
C LEU A 82 15.16 3.15 20.88
N LEU A 83 16.38 2.78 20.46
CA LEU A 83 17.40 2.20 21.33
C LEU A 83 17.88 3.20 22.38
N LYS A 84 18.16 4.46 21.99
CA LYS A 84 18.51 5.55 22.93
C LYS A 84 17.41 5.80 23.96
N LYS A 85 16.14 5.58 23.60
CA LYS A 85 14.98 5.66 24.50
C LYS A 85 14.81 4.44 25.42
N GLY A 86 15.65 3.41 25.28
CA GLY A 86 15.64 2.21 26.14
C GLY A 86 14.70 1.10 25.66
N SER A 87 14.43 1.00 24.35
CA SER A 87 13.69 -0.14 23.80
C SER A 87 14.50 -1.43 23.98
N ASP A 88 13.85 -2.51 24.41
CA ASP A 88 14.50 -3.81 24.58
C ASP A 88 14.69 -4.50 23.23
N ILE A 89 15.95 -4.71 22.86
CA ILE A 89 16.41 -5.38 21.63
C ILE A 89 15.83 -6.80 21.53
N ASN A 90 15.64 -7.47 22.67
CA ASN A 90 15.18 -8.85 22.74
C ASN A 90 13.65 -8.97 22.74
N SER A 91 12.93 -7.86 22.61
CA SER A 91 11.47 -7.89 22.52
C SER A 91 11.03 -8.74 21.34
N SER A 92 10.06 -9.62 21.58
CA SER A 92 9.41 -10.43 20.55
C SER A 92 7.96 -10.00 20.35
N ASN A 93 7.45 -10.17 19.13
CA ASN A 93 6.01 -10.06 18.89
C ASN A 93 5.24 -11.27 19.48
N ILE A 94 3.92 -11.29 19.26
CA ILE A 94 3.01 -12.36 19.71
C ILE A 94 3.45 -13.75 19.19
N ASP A 95 4.07 -13.79 18.02
CA ASP A 95 4.56 -15.01 17.37
C ASP A 95 5.96 -15.42 17.84
N GLY A 96 6.59 -14.68 18.76
CA GLY A 96 7.95 -14.94 19.24
C GLY A 96 9.06 -14.44 18.30
N VAL A 97 8.71 -13.63 17.30
CA VAL A 97 9.65 -13.07 16.32
C VAL A 97 10.32 -11.82 16.90
N THR A 98 11.65 -11.84 16.96
CA THR A 98 12.48 -10.71 17.41
C THR A 98 12.94 -9.83 16.25
N ALA A 99 13.55 -8.67 16.56
CA ALA A 99 14.10 -7.78 15.54
C ALA A 99 15.09 -8.50 14.62
N LEU A 100 15.96 -9.35 15.16
CA LEU A 100 16.94 -10.10 14.38
C LEU A 100 16.28 -11.03 13.35
N HIS A 101 15.17 -11.67 13.69
CA HIS A 101 14.43 -12.52 12.75
C HIS A 101 13.87 -11.70 11.57
N GLN A 102 13.42 -10.46 11.81
CA GLN A 102 12.85 -9.61 10.77
C GLN A 102 13.91 -9.16 9.77
N VAL A 103 15.06 -8.70 10.26
CA VAL A 103 16.14 -8.15 9.42
C VAL A 103 16.69 -9.22 8.45
N TRP A 104 16.73 -10.50 8.87
CA TRP A 104 17.16 -11.61 8.02
C TRP A 104 16.17 -12.00 6.92
N ASN A 105 14.87 -11.82 7.15
CA ASN A 105 13.87 -12.15 6.16
C ASN A 105 13.61 -11.03 5.14
N PHE A 106 13.77 -9.76 5.55
CA PHE A 106 13.31 -8.62 4.75
C PHE A 106 14.42 -7.76 4.13
N LEU A 107 15.67 -7.79 4.61
CA LEU A 107 16.66 -6.78 4.23
C LEU A 107 17.99 -7.36 3.67
N ASN A 108 18.41 -6.78 2.54
CA ASN A 108 19.81 -6.75 2.06
C ASN A 108 20.63 -5.68 2.82
N SER A 109 20.11 -5.10 3.91
CA SER A 109 20.79 -4.05 4.68
C SER A 109 21.64 -4.69 5.77
N VAL A 110 22.94 -4.67 5.58
CA VAL A 110 23.96 -5.30 6.45
C VAL A 110 24.16 -4.53 7.76
N GLU A 111 23.72 -3.28 7.86
CA GLU A 111 24.05 -2.38 8.98
C GLU A 111 23.11 -2.54 10.19
N VAL A 112 21.80 -2.72 9.98
CA VAL A 112 20.85 -3.03 11.08
C VAL A 112 21.23 -4.32 11.82
N PHE A 113 21.86 -5.29 11.14
CA PHE A 113 22.39 -6.49 11.78
C PHE A 113 23.48 -6.18 12.81
N LEU A 114 24.37 -5.22 12.52
CA LEU A 114 25.44 -4.85 13.44
C LEU A 114 24.85 -4.22 14.71
N PHE A 115 23.82 -3.39 14.56
CA PHE A 115 23.14 -2.75 15.70
C PHE A 115 22.41 -3.73 16.63
N LEU A 116 21.95 -4.87 16.12
CA LEU A 116 21.25 -5.89 16.92
C LEU A 116 22.18 -7.00 17.44
N SER A 117 23.47 -6.95 17.10
CA SER A 117 24.46 -8.01 17.41
C SER A 117 25.29 -7.79 18.69
N PHE A 118 25.04 -6.70 19.43
CA PHE A 118 25.69 -6.36 20.71
C PHE A 118 24.67 -6.07 21.80
#